data_AF-A0A316F6C1-F1
#
_entry.id   AF-A0A316F6C1-F1
#
_cell.length_a   1.000
_cell.length_b   1.000
_cell.length_c   1.000
_cell.angle_alpha   90.00
_cell.angle_beta   90.00
_cell.angle_gamma   90.00
#
_symmetry.space_group_name_H-M   'P 1'
#
loop_
_entity.id
_entity.type
_entity.pdbx_description
1 polymer ?
#
loop_
_entity_poly.entity_id
_entity_poly.type
_entity_poly.pdbx_seq_one_letter_code
_entity_poly.pdbx_strand_id
1 'polypeptide(L)'
;MRKLVRTAVRLAAATLALSLLPLAATPAQAGAGTFRLSAGEQLGVNARLVSPNGQYVLVMQSDGNLVEYAPGNRAVWSTGTNRAGSIVRMQTDGNLVVVAPGNISVWWTSTHGNPGAALELQDDGNAVVYGAGHVARWASGVPGGGNGGGNGVGDRIASIARGEAANAARNKENGANCNYYSGALNAGTRCAGGWRSEAWCADFARWVWRQAGANTTGLTAGAISFQSYGTRRGTWHGGSSLAGARAGDVIGWNFGGSTSNDHVGVIVAVGTDTVTTVDGNYNNRITTRTIRRGTAGVSGYSRPQS
;
A
#
# COMPACT_ATOMS: atom_id res chain seq x y z
N MET A 1 70.51 66.96 -17.04
CA MET A 1 69.25 66.23 -17.38
C MET A 1 69.25 64.91 -16.63
N ARG A 2 68.54 64.82 -15.49
CA ARG A 2 68.47 63.61 -14.65
C ARG A 2 67.20 62.82 -15.02
N LYS A 3 67.34 61.57 -15.46
CA LYS A 3 66.22 60.65 -15.75
C LYS A 3 65.77 59.97 -14.44
N LEU A 4 64.50 60.11 -14.10
CA LEU A 4 63.82 59.43 -12.99
C LEU A 4 63.49 57.98 -13.37
N VAL A 5 63.92 57.03 -12.54
CA VAL A 5 63.49 55.63 -12.57
C VAL A 5 62.19 55.51 -11.76
N ARG A 6 61.13 54.95 -12.35
CA ARG A 6 59.88 54.62 -11.64
C ARG A 6 59.81 53.11 -11.40
N THR A 7 59.95 52.72 -10.13
CA THR A 7 59.75 51.35 -9.66
C THR A 7 58.24 51.04 -9.59
N ALA A 8 57.78 50.02 -10.30
CA ALA A 8 56.40 49.54 -10.22
C ALA A 8 56.29 48.46 -9.12
N VAL A 9 55.54 48.75 -8.06
CA VAL A 9 55.14 47.75 -7.05
C VAL A 9 53.97 46.95 -7.60
N ARG A 10 54.12 45.63 -7.72
CA ARG A 10 53.01 44.71 -8.02
C ARG A 10 52.33 44.31 -6.71
N LEU A 11 51.08 44.70 -6.50
CA LEU A 11 50.23 44.14 -5.44
C LEU A 11 49.76 42.74 -5.87
N ALA A 12 50.09 41.71 -5.09
CA ALA A 12 49.45 40.41 -5.18
C ALA A 12 48.16 40.44 -4.34
N ALA A 13 47.01 40.33 -4.99
CA ALA A 13 45.73 40.13 -4.30
C ALA A 13 45.58 38.65 -3.95
N ALA A 14 45.64 38.31 -2.66
CA ALA A 14 45.29 36.99 -2.17
C ALA A 14 43.77 36.90 -2.02
N THR A 15 43.10 36.20 -2.93
CA THR A 15 41.68 35.85 -2.79
C THR A 15 41.53 34.73 -1.77
N LEU A 16 40.98 35.04 -0.60
CA LEU A 16 40.55 34.05 0.39
C LEU A 16 39.26 33.39 -0.14
N ALA A 17 39.35 32.15 -0.62
CA ALA A 17 38.17 31.36 -0.93
C ALA A 17 37.57 30.84 0.40
N LEU A 18 36.45 31.42 0.81
CA LEU A 18 35.67 30.93 1.94
C LEU A 18 34.94 29.65 1.49
N SER A 19 35.49 28.48 1.81
CA SER A 19 34.84 27.20 1.53
C SER A 19 33.61 27.06 2.43
N LEU A 20 32.42 27.29 1.88
CA LEU A 20 31.17 26.84 2.49
C LEU A 20 31.15 25.31 2.46
N LEU A 21 31.52 24.68 3.57
CA LEU A 21 31.19 23.28 3.81
C LEU A 21 29.66 23.19 3.90
N PRO A 22 28.98 22.38 3.08
CA PRO A 22 27.56 22.13 3.30
C PRO A 22 27.43 21.45 4.67
N LEU A 23 26.72 22.09 5.61
CA LEU A 23 26.25 21.39 6.80
C LEU A 23 25.42 20.21 6.30
N ALA A 24 25.88 18.98 6.53
CA ALA A 24 25.03 17.82 6.40
C ALA A 24 23.89 17.99 7.41
N ALA A 25 22.72 18.38 6.92
CA ALA A 25 21.53 18.51 7.75
C ALA A 25 21.31 17.17 8.43
N THR A 26 21.29 17.17 9.76
CA THR A 26 20.92 15.97 10.50
C THR A 26 19.53 15.56 10.04
N PRO A 27 19.32 14.31 9.60
CA PRO A 27 18.02 13.86 9.14
C PRO A 27 16.97 14.12 10.23
N ALA A 28 15.85 14.72 9.83
CA ALA A 28 14.79 15.09 10.74
C ALA A 28 14.22 13.82 11.41
N GLN A 29 14.09 13.88 12.73
CA GLN A 29 13.38 12.85 13.47
C GLN A 29 11.88 13.06 13.26
N ALA A 30 11.14 12.01 12.90
CA ALA A 30 9.69 12.11 12.87
C ALA A 30 9.15 12.49 14.26
N GLY A 31 8.09 13.31 14.29
CA GLY A 31 7.38 13.63 15.52
C GLY A 31 6.89 12.35 16.21
N ALA A 32 7.01 12.30 17.54
CA ALA A 32 6.56 11.14 18.31
C ALA A 32 5.06 10.90 18.11
N GLY A 33 4.67 9.68 17.72
CA GLY A 33 3.25 9.30 17.62
C GLY A 33 2.53 9.72 16.33
N THR A 34 3.26 10.07 15.28
CA THR A 34 2.67 10.26 13.94
C THR A 34 2.34 8.91 13.28
N PHE A 35 1.51 8.88 12.25
CA PHE A 35 1.25 7.66 11.47
C PHE A 35 2.20 7.50 10.27
N ARG A 36 3.08 8.46 10.01
CA ARG A 36 3.83 8.59 8.75
C ARG A 36 5.31 8.88 9.02
N LEU A 37 6.19 8.26 8.22
CA LEU A 37 7.61 8.57 8.11
C LEU A 37 7.94 8.93 6.65
N SER A 38 8.20 10.21 6.40
CA SER A 38 8.42 10.80 5.07
C SER A 38 9.85 10.60 4.57
N ALA A 39 10.06 10.76 3.27
CA ALA A 39 11.40 10.70 2.66
C ALA A 39 12.39 11.65 3.38
N GLY A 40 13.54 11.10 3.78
CA GLY A 40 14.58 11.80 4.54
C GLY A 40 14.42 11.72 6.06
N GLU A 41 13.26 11.30 6.56
CA GLU A 41 13.00 11.17 7.99
C GLU A 41 13.48 9.83 8.55
N GLN A 42 13.69 9.81 9.86
CA GLN A 42 14.08 8.61 10.59
C GLN A 42 13.28 8.40 11.88
N LEU A 43 13.21 7.13 12.27
CA LEU A 43 12.63 6.64 13.51
C LEU A 43 13.76 6.08 14.37
N GLY A 44 14.10 6.79 15.43
CA GLY A 44 15.15 6.39 16.38
C GLY A 44 14.71 5.31 17.35
N VAL A 45 15.62 4.89 18.22
CA VAL A 45 15.36 3.90 19.27
C VAL A 45 14.18 4.33 20.15
N ASN A 46 13.26 3.41 20.37
CA ASN A 46 11.97 3.52 21.07
C ASN A 46 10.98 4.53 20.48
N ALA A 47 11.33 5.20 19.38
CA ALA A 47 10.36 6.00 18.64
C ALA A 47 9.34 5.06 17.97
N ARG A 48 8.15 5.60 17.72
CA ARG A 48 7.03 4.83 17.17
C ARG A 48 6.18 5.65 16.23
N LEU A 49 5.62 4.97 15.24
CA LEU A 49 4.42 5.42 14.53
C LEU A 49 3.18 4.83 15.22
N VAL A 50 2.07 5.56 15.17
CA VAL A 50 0.77 5.14 15.69
C VAL A 50 -0.26 5.32 14.58
N SER A 51 -1.09 4.31 14.33
CA SER A 51 -2.16 4.41 13.32
C SER A 51 -3.13 5.54 13.67
N PRO A 52 -3.80 6.19 12.70
CA PRO A 52 -4.75 7.27 12.96
C PRO A 52 -5.86 6.93 13.98
N ASN A 53 -6.31 5.67 14.04
CA ASN A 53 -7.29 5.15 15.00
C ASN A 53 -6.69 4.78 16.37
N GLY A 54 -5.38 4.92 16.56
CA GLY A 54 -4.67 4.64 17.81
C GLY A 54 -4.49 3.17 18.16
N GLN A 55 -4.87 2.24 17.27
CA GLN A 55 -4.94 0.81 17.58
C GLN A 55 -3.65 0.03 17.27
N TYR A 56 -2.87 0.51 16.31
CA TYR A 56 -1.64 -0.15 15.86
C TYR A 56 -0.43 0.75 16.12
N VAL A 57 0.70 0.11 16.42
CA VAL A 57 1.95 0.79 16.73
C VAL A 57 3.09 0.10 16.00
N LEU A 58 3.89 0.87 15.25
CA LEU A 58 5.14 0.41 14.67
C LEU A 58 6.28 1.05 15.45
N VAL A 59 7.08 0.26 16.16
CA VAL A 59 8.12 0.75 17.08
C VAL A 59 9.50 0.21 16.70
N MET A 60 10.50 1.08 16.66
CA MET A 60 11.91 0.69 16.55
C MET A 60 12.44 0.42 17.96
N GLN A 61 12.52 -0.84 18.36
CA GLN A 61 12.84 -1.21 19.75
C GLN A 61 14.33 -1.04 20.07
N SER A 62 14.66 -0.95 21.36
CA SER A 62 16.03 -0.79 21.86
C SER A 62 16.96 -1.96 21.56
N ASP A 63 16.41 -3.17 21.44
CA ASP A 63 17.11 -4.36 20.98
C ASP A 63 17.45 -4.32 19.48
N GLY A 64 16.97 -3.31 18.75
CA GLY A 64 17.22 -3.15 17.34
C GLY A 64 16.29 -3.93 16.43
N ASN A 65 15.12 -4.33 16.92
CA ASN A 65 14.04 -4.89 16.09
C ASN A 65 12.97 -3.82 15.79
N LEU A 66 12.60 -3.65 14.53
CA LEU A 66 11.40 -2.90 14.16
C LEU A 66 10.19 -3.84 14.24
N VAL A 67 9.22 -3.51 15.08
CA VAL A 67 8.08 -4.39 15.41
C VAL A 67 6.76 -3.63 15.27
N GLU A 68 5.79 -4.27 14.62
CA GLU A 68 4.41 -3.82 14.53
C GLU A 68 3.55 -4.55 15.57
N TYR A 69 2.78 -3.80 16.34
CA TYR A 69 1.86 -4.27 17.37
C TYR A 69 0.42 -3.93 17.03
N ALA A 70 -0.46 -4.91 17.20
CA ALA A 70 -1.91 -4.78 17.15
C ALA A 70 -2.50 -4.58 18.56
N PRO A 71 -3.83 -4.31 18.67
CA PRO A 71 -4.50 -4.17 19.96
C PRO A 71 -4.24 -5.33 20.92
N GLY A 72 -4.09 -4.99 22.21
CA GLY A 72 -3.69 -5.93 23.26
C GLY A 72 -2.19 -6.22 23.30
N ASN A 73 -1.35 -5.33 22.73
CA ASN A 73 0.11 -5.46 22.69
C ASN A 73 0.59 -6.75 22.00
N ARG A 74 -0.13 -7.18 20.96
CA ARG A 74 0.20 -8.39 20.20
C ARG A 74 1.12 -8.04 19.05
N ALA A 75 2.35 -8.56 19.06
CA ALA A 75 3.26 -8.42 17.92
C ALA A 75 2.69 -9.16 16.70
N VAL A 76 2.58 -8.48 15.57
CA VAL A 76 1.96 -8.99 14.34
C VAL A 76 2.92 -9.03 13.15
N TRP A 77 3.98 -8.23 13.18
CA TRP A 77 5.08 -8.29 12.21
C TRP A 77 6.38 -7.77 12.84
N SER A 78 7.53 -8.25 12.36
CA SER A 78 8.82 -7.69 12.75
C SER A 78 9.90 -7.92 11.70
N THR A 79 10.94 -7.08 11.73
CA THR A 79 12.13 -7.23 10.86
C THR A 79 13.07 -8.36 11.30
N GLY A 80 13.05 -8.75 12.58
CA GLY A 80 13.95 -9.77 13.13
C GLY A 80 15.42 -9.37 13.19
N THR A 81 15.74 -8.08 13.02
CA THR A 81 17.13 -7.60 12.91
C THR A 81 17.91 -7.69 14.22
N ASN A 82 17.27 -7.39 15.35
CA ASN A 82 17.80 -7.54 16.72
C ASN A 82 19.25 -7.01 16.89
N ARG A 83 19.57 -5.87 16.28
CA ARG A 83 20.88 -5.20 16.43
C ARG A 83 20.73 -3.91 17.23
N ALA A 84 21.01 -3.97 18.52
CA ALA A 84 20.81 -2.85 19.44
C ALA A 84 21.37 -1.52 18.90
N GLY A 85 20.62 -0.44 19.14
CA GLY A 85 20.95 0.89 18.63
C GLY A 85 20.62 1.11 17.14
N SER A 86 19.95 0.16 16.48
CA SER A 86 19.45 0.37 15.12
C SER A 86 18.35 1.43 15.06
N ILE A 87 18.23 2.07 13.90
CA ILE A 87 17.19 3.04 13.57
C ILE A 87 16.50 2.64 12.27
N VAL A 88 15.31 3.18 12.02
CA VAL A 88 14.64 3.10 10.71
C VAL A 88 14.85 4.41 9.97
N ARG A 89 15.15 4.35 8.68
CA ARG A 89 15.27 5.51 7.81
C ARG A 89 14.41 5.33 6.56
N MET A 90 13.52 6.28 6.29
CA MET A 90 12.89 6.38 4.99
C MET A 90 13.82 7.19 4.09
N GLN A 91 14.62 6.52 3.26
CA GLN A 91 15.64 7.16 2.45
C GLN A 91 15.01 8.00 1.32
N THR A 92 15.73 9.01 0.85
CA THR A 92 15.25 9.94 -0.19
C THR A 92 15.07 9.29 -1.56
N ASP A 93 15.72 8.16 -1.79
CA ASP A 93 15.56 7.32 -2.98
C ASP A 93 14.28 6.46 -2.95
N GLY A 94 13.55 6.48 -1.84
CA GLY A 94 12.31 5.73 -1.62
C GLY A 94 12.47 4.36 -0.97
N ASN A 95 13.66 4.00 -0.48
CA ASN A 95 13.87 2.76 0.26
C ASN A 95 13.65 2.97 1.77
N LEU A 96 12.89 2.08 2.42
CA LEU A 96 12.81 2.05 3.87
C LEU A 96 13.86 1.05 4.38
N VAL A 97 14.75 1.50 5.26
CA VAL A 97 15.92 0.73 5.68
C VAL A 97 16.07 0.75 7.19
N VAL A 98 16.32 -0.43 7.79
CA VAL A 98 16.82 -0.53 9.16
C VAL A 98 18.34 -0.45 9.11
N VAL A 99 18.91 0.50 9.85
CA VAL A 99 20.33 0.81 9.86
C VAL A 99 20.88 0.64 11.27
N ALA A 100 21.84 -0.27 11.43
CA ALA A 100 22.57 -0.51 12.67
C ALA A 100 23.71 0.52 12.86
N PRO A 101 24.28 0.64 14.08
CA PRO A 101 25.44 1.48 14.34
C PRO A 101 26.59 1.26 13.35
N GLY A 102 27.28 2.34 12.98
CA GLY A 102 28.27 2.32 11.90
C GLY A 102 27.67 2.46 10.50
N ASN A 103 26.40 2.85 10.39
CA ASN A 103 25.66 3.04 9.12
C ASN A 103 25.53 1.74 8.30
N ILE A 104 25.40 0.60 9.00
CA ILE A 104 25.29 -0.73 8.38
C ILE A 104 23.81 -1.02 8.13
N SER A 105 23.42 -1.15 6.86
CA SER A 105 22.05 -1.55 6.52
C SER A 105 21.84 -3.03 6.82
N VAL A 106 20.79 -3.35 7.59
CA VAL A 106 20.54 -4.73 8.08
C VAL A 106 19.21 -5.30 7.61
N TRP A 107 18.31 -4.45 7.11
CA TRP A 107 17.05 -4.84 6.46
C TRP A 107 16.56 -3.70 5.57
N TRP A 108 15.84 -4.00 4.49
CA TRP A 108 15.27 -3.00 3.58
C TRP A 108 14.05 -3.51 2.80
N THR A 109 13.20 -2.59 2.33
CA THR A 109 11.98 -2.90 1.55
C THR A 109 12.23 -3.16 0.06
N SER A 110 13.42 -2.83 -0.45
CA SER A 110 13.77 -2.88 -1.87
C SER A 110 12.91 -1.97 -2.75
N THR A 111 12.53 -0.81 -2.21
CA THR A 111 11.67 0.18 -2.89
C THR A 111 12.43 1.39 -3.42
N HIS A 112 13.76 1.33 -3.47
CA HIS A 112 14.62 2.33 -4.09
C HIS A 112 14.19 2.63 -5.55
N GLY A 113 14.41 3.87 -6.00
CA GLY A 113 13.93 4.37 -7.29
C GLY A 113 12.53 5.00 -7.23
N ASN A 114 12.01 5.23 -6.03
CA ASN A 114 10.72 5.89 -5.78
C ASN A 114 10.92 7.17 -4.94
N PRO A 115 11.58 8.21 -5.49
CA PRO A 115 11.86 9.42 -4.73
C PRO A 115 10.58 10.06 -4.18
N GLY A 116 10.66 10.55 -2.95
CA GLY A 116 9.52 11.13 -2.24
C GLY A 116 8.55 10.09 -1.65
N ALA A 117 8.86 8.80 -1.71
CA ALA A 117 8.05 7.78 -1.04
C ALA A 117 8.05 7.99 0.49
N ALA A 118 6.99 7.50 1.14
CA ALA A 118 6.85 7.55 2.59
C ALA A 118 6.31 6.22 3.11
N LEU A 119 6.66 5.91 4.35
CA LEU A 119 6.03 4.84 5.12
C LEU A 119 4.81 5.40 5.86
N GLU A 120 3.72 4.66 5.84
CA GLU A 120 2.48 4.99 6.56
C GLU A 120 1.97 3.75 7.32
N LEU A 121 1.65 3.92 8.60
CA LEU A 121 0.96 2.94 9.42
C LEU A 121 -0.55 3.21 9.37
N GLN A 122 -1.30 2.23 8.86
CA GLN A 122 -2.73 2.38 8.57
C GLN A 122 -3.62 1.88 9.71
N ASP A 123 -4.89 2.28 9.68
CA ASP A 123 -5.91 1.87 10.65
C ASP A 123 -6.23 0.37 10.65
N ASP A 124 -5.90 -0.31 9.56
CA ASP A 124 -6.05 -1.76 9.42
C ASP A 124 -4.85 -2.54 9.96
N GLY A 125 -3.83 -1.85 10.46
CA GLY A 125 -2.59 -2.43 10.95
C GLY A 125 -1.66 -2.87 9.85
N ASN A 126 -1.66 -2.20 8.69
CA ASN A 126 -0.67 -2.44 7.65
C ASN A 126 0.30 -1.25 7.57
N ALA A 127 1.60 -1.52 7.66
CA ALA A 127 2.64 -0.53 7.42
C ALA A 127 3.02 -0.57 5.93
N VAL A 128 2.79 0.51 5.19
CA VAL A 128 2.91 0.55 3.73
C VAL A 128 3.87 1.63 3.27
N VAL A 129 4.77 1.31 2.35
CA VAL A 129 5.57 2.31 1.62
C VAL A 129 4.80 2.74 0.38
N TYR A 130 4.38 4.00 0.34
CA TYR A 130 3.71 4.62 -0.79
C TYR A 130 4.68 5.47 -1.61
N GLY A 131 4.73 5.24 -2.92
CA GLY A 131 5.43 6.09 -3.87
C GLY A 131 4.53 7.16 -4.48
N ALA A 132 4.99 7.75 -5.59
CA ALA A 132 4.25 8.78 -6.33
C ALA A 132 2.83 8.35 -6.69
N GLY A 133 1.87 9.28 -6.57
CA GLY A 133 0.45 9.00 -6.81
C GLY A 133 -0.18 8.06 -5.79
N HIS A 134 0.44 7.90 -4.61
CA HIS A 134 -0.01 7.04 -3.52
C HIS A 134 -0.09 5.56 -3.91
N VAL A 135 0.84 5.11 -4.78
CA VAL A 135 0.94 3.71 -5.23
C VAL A 135 1.77 2.91 -4.24
N ALA A 136 1.19 1.85 -3.69
CA ALA A 136 1.89 0.97 -2.75
C ALA A 136 3.09 0.30 -3.44
N ARG A 137 4.27 0.39 -2.83
CA ARG A 137 5.51 -0.24 -3.29
C ARG A 137 5.92 -1.43 -2.42
N TRP A 138 5.56 -1.38 -1.14
CA TRP A 138 5.79 -2.45 -0.17
C TRP A 138 4.75 -2.36 0.95
N ALA A 139 4.47 -3.47 1.62
CA ALA A 139 3.60 -3.53 2.78
C ALA A 139 4.14 -4.56 3.81
N SER A 140 3.93 -4.33 5.12
CA SER A 140 4.29 -5.29 6.18
C SER A 140 3.48 -6.58 6.05
N GLY A 141 2.32 -6.51 5.39
CA GLY A 141 1.49 -7.67 5.13
C GLY A 141 0.83 -8.20 6.39
N VAL A 142 0.72 -7.37 7.43
CA VAL A 142 -0.09 -7.68 8.60
C VAL A 142 -1.56 -7.70 8.18
N PRO A 143 -2.23 -8.85 8.26
CA PRO A 143 -3.66 -8.92 8.05
C PRO A 143 -4.33 -8.37 9.31
N GLY A 144 -5.37 -7.54 9.14
CA GLY A 144 -6.37 -7.36 10.19
C GLY A 144 -6.95 -8.73 10.59
N GLY A 145 -6.37 -9.32 11.63
CA GLY A 145 -6.79 -10.54 12.32
C GLY A 145 -6.98 -11.80 11.44
N GLY A 146 -5.92 -12.57 11.17
CA GLY A 146 -6.06 -13.95 10.69
C GLY A 146 -4.81 -14.52 10.01
N ASN A 147 -4.26 -15.57 10.60
CA ASN A 147 -3.14 -16.43 10.17
C ASN A 147 -2.67 -16.35 8.70
N GLY A 148 -1.37 -16.07 8.52
CA GLY A 148 -0.59 -16.45 7.33
C GLY A 148 0.41 -15.38 6.93
N GLY A 149 1.69 -15.56 7.24
CA GLY A 149 2.73 -14.69 6.71
C GLY A 149 2.84 -14.79 5.19
N GLY A 150 3.12 -13.69 4.50
CA GLY A 150 3.60 -13.74 3.12
C GLY A 150 3.53 -12.44 2.33
N ASN A 151 4.55 -12.22 1.51
CA ASN A 151 4.51 -11.37 0.32
C ASN A 151 3.60 -11.97 -0.77
N GLY A 152 2.45 -12.54 -0.39
CA GLY A 152 1.55 -13.28 -1.26
C GLY A 152 0.74 -12.36 -2.16
N VAL A 153 0.33 -12.85 -3.33
CA VAL A 153 -0.53 -12.09 -4.24
C VAL A 153 -1.83 -11.65 -3.55
N GLY A 154 -2.38 -12.48 -2.66
CA GLY A 154 -3.59 -12.18 -1.92
C GLY A 154 -3.49 -10.97 -0.99
N ASP A 155 -2.37 -10.86 -0.26
CA ASP A 155 -2.13 -9.75 0.67
C ASP A 155 -1.90 -8.44 -0.07
N ARG A 156 -1.18 -8.50 -1.21
CA ARG A 156 -1.04 -7.34 -2.12
C ARG A 156 -2.39 -6.87 -2.65
N ILE A 157 -3.25 -7.81 -3.08
CA ILE A 157 -4.62 -7.50 -3.54
C ILE A 157 -5.39 -6.78 -2.43
N ALA A 158 -5.39 -7.33 -1.22
CA ALA A 158 -6.12 -6.74 -0.10
C ALA A 158 -5.62 -5.33 0.25
N SER A 159 -4.31 -5.13 0.28
CA SER A 159 -3.70 -3.82 0.52
C SER A 159 -4.07 -2.79 -0.56
N ILE A 160 -3.99 -3.16 -1.84
CA ILE A 160 -4.35 -2.26 -2.95
C ILE A 160 -5.83 -1.90 -2.89
N ALA A 161 -6.71 -2.87 -2.61
CA ALA A 161 -8.15 -2.62 -2.51
C ALA A 161 -8.47 -1.62 -1.39
N ARG A 162 -7.90 -1.81 -0.19
CA ARG A 162 -8.09 -0.88 0.94
C ARG A 162 -7.54 0.52 0.63
N GLY A 163 -6.38 0.59 -0.04
CA GLY A 163 -5.79 1.86 -0.48
C GLY A 163 -6.71 2.64 -1.43
N GLU A 164 -7.35 1.95 -2.38
CA GLU A 164 -8.31 2.59 -3.28
C GLU A 164 -9.62 2.97 -2.60
N ALA A 165 -10.07 2.23 -1.57
CA ALA A 165 -11.21 2.64 -0.75
C ALA A 165 -10.95 3.97 -0.01
N ALA A 166 -9.70 4.20 0.44
CA ALA A 166 -9.29 5.46 1.07
C ALA A 166 -8.97 6.59 0.06
N ASN A 167 -8.88 6.28 -1.23
CA ASN A 167 -8.48 7.24 -2.26
C ASN A 167 -9.66 8.13 -2.69
N ALA A 168 -9.89 9.24 -2.00
CA ALA A 168 -10.99 10.17 -2.32
C ALA A 168 -10.95 10.74 -3.76
N ALA A 169 -9.79 10.74 -4.43
CA ALA A 169 -9.70 11.20 -5.81
C ALA A 169 -10.29 10.20 -6.81
N ARG A 170 -10.26 8.89 -6.49
CA ARG A 170 -10.71 7.79 -7.37
C ARG A 170 -11.95 7.06 -6.85
N ASN A 171 -12.23 7.12 -5.56
CA ASN A 171 -13.41 6.55 -4.92
C ASN A 171 -14.66 7.41 -5.17
N LYS A 172 -15.04 7.55 -6.45
CA LYS A 172 -16.24 8.27 -6.90
C LYS A 172 -16.57 7.94 -8.34
N GLU A 173 -17.80 8.25 -8.72
CA GLU A 173 -18.22 8.38 -10.11
C GLU A 173 -18.35 9.85 -10.51
N ASN A 174 -17.97 10.18 -11.75
CA ASN A 174 -18.16 11.50 -12.36
C ASN A 174 -19.34 11.45 -13.34
N GLY A 175 -20.55 11.25 -12.82
CA GLY A 175 -21.75 10.94 -13.61
C GLY A 175 -21.99 9.44 -13.75
N ALA A 176 -23.07 9.02 -14.40
CA ALA A 176 -23.53 7.62 -14.38
C ALA A 176 -22.43 6.62 -14.78
N ASN A 177 -21.97 5.82 -13.82
CA ASN A 177 -20.95 4.79 -13.98
C ASN A 177 -19.58 5.27 -14.50
N CYS A 178 -19.36 6.58 -14.65
CA CYS A 178 -18.10 7.13 -15.16
C CYS A 178 -17.04 7.05 -14.06
N ASN A 179 -16.08 6.14 -14.21
CA ASN A 179 -15.15 5.79 -13.15
C ASN A 179 -13.71 5.59 -13.66
N TYR A 180 -12.75 5.70 -12.75
CA TYR A 180 -11.33 5.54 -13.04
C TYR A 180 -10.96 4.11 -13.47
N TYR A 181 -11.56 3.08 -12.86
CA TYR A 181 -11.14 1.69 -13.00
C TYR A 181 -11.45 1.11 -14.38
N SER A 182 -12.65 1.36 -14.91
CA SER A 182 -12.99 1.05 -16.31
C SER A 182 -12.08 1.81 -17.27
N GLY A 183 -11.74 3.06 -16.95
CA GLY A 183 -10.74 3.86 -17.68
C GLY A 183 -9.37 3.20 -17.74
N ALA A 184 -8.84 2.77 -16.59
CA ALA A 184 -7.55 2.10 -16.46
C ALA A 184 -7.51 0.71 -17.12
N LEU A 185 -8.67 0.13 -17.43
CA LEU A 185 -8.81 -1.13 -18.17
C LEU A 185 -9.16 -0.91 -19.65
N ASN A 186 -9.35 0.34 -20.09
CA ASN A 186 -9.87 0.71 -21.40
C ASN A 186 -11.20 0.00 -21.75
N ALA A 187 -12.06 -0.18 -20.75
CA ALA A 187 -13.34 -0.87 -20.85
C ALA A 187 -14.50 0.15 -20.96
N GLY A 188 -15.61 -0.23 -21.59
CA GLY A 188 -16.83 0.60 -21.60
C GLY A 188 -16.74 1.77 -22.58
N THR A 189 -17.45 2.87 -22.31
CA THR A 189 -17.47 4.06 -23.19
C THR A 189 -16.68 5.22 -22.60
N ARG A 190 -16.10 6.11 -23.42
CA ARG A 190 -15.33 7.26 -22.91
C ARG A 190 -16.24 8.26 -22.20
N CYS A 191 -15.78 8.81 -21.08
CA CYS A 191 -16.42 9.93 -20.37
C CYS A 191 -15.36 10.97 -19.94
N ALA A 192 -15.79 11.99 -19.20
CA ALA A 192 -14.95 13.12 -18.83
C ALA A 192 -13.71 12.70 -18.01
N GLY A 193 -12.61 13.46 -18.13
CA GLY A 193 -11.41 13.25 -17.32
C GLY A 193 -10.57 12.02 -17.70
N GLY A 194 -10.72 11.48 -18.91
CA GLY A 194 -10.02 10.27 -19.35
C GLY A 194 -10.57 8.98 -18.74
N TRP A 195 -11.69 9.08 -18.04
CA TRP A 195 -12.38 7.95 -17.43
C TRP A 195 -13.30 7.26 -18.43
N ARG A 196 -13.87 6.13 -18.03
CA ARG A 196 -14.83 5.40 -18.87
C ARG A 196 -16.05 4.98 -18.06
N SER A 197 -17.19 4.83 -18.74
CA SER A 197 -18.50 4.55 -18.15
C SER A 197 -18.96 3.13 -18.48
N GLU A 198 -19.12 2.34 -17.42
CA GLU A 198 -19.85 1.07 -17.32
C GLU A 198 -19.92 0.62 -15.85
N ALA A 199 -20.74 -0.39 -15.53
CA ALA A 199 -20.77 -0.95 -14.18
C ALA A 199 -19.42 -1.58 -13.81
N TRP A 200 -18.81 -1.13 -12.71
CA TRP A 200 -17.37 -1.29 -12.51
C TRP A 200 -16.96 -2.11 -11.28
N CYS A 201 -17.86 -2.89 -10.68
CA CYS A 201 -17.52 -3.77 -9.57
C CYS A 201 -16.45 -4.82 -9.96
N ALA A 202 -16.62 -5.45 -11.13
CA ALA A 202 -15.68 -6.42 -11.67
C ALA A 202 -14.42 -5.75 -12.23
N ASP A 203 -14.55 -4.56 -12.84
CA ASP A 203 -13.41 -3.78 -13.30
C ASP A 203 -12.50 -3.37 -12.14
N PHE A 204 -13.08 -2.92 -11.03
CA PHE A 204 -12.33 -2.64 -9.81
C PHE A 204 -11.59 -3.88 -9.31
N ALA A 205 -12.30 -4.99 -9.08
CA ALA A 205 -11.68 -6.23 -8.60
C ALA A 205 -10.57 -6.74 -9.53
N ARG A 206 -10.79 -6.65 -10.86
CA ARG A 206 -9.83 -7.06 -11.89
C ARG A 206 -8.62 -6.13 -11.89
N TRP A 207 -8.84 -4.82 -11.77
CA TRP A 207 -7.77 -3.85 -11.70
C TRP A 207 -6.90 -4.10 -10.47
N VAL A 208 -7.48 -4.32 -9.29
CA VAL A 208 -6.76 -4.63 -8.05
C VAL A 208 -5.92 -5.90 -8.22
N TRP A 209 -6.51 -6.98 -8.74
CA TRP A 209 -5.80 -8.22 -9.06
C TRP A 209 -4.60 -7.98 -9.98
N ARG A 210 -4.80 -7.22 -11.06
CA ARG A 210 -3.73 -6.89 -12.00
C ARG A 210 -2.60 -6.10 -11.34
N GLN A 211 -2.92 -5.10 -10.51
CA GLN A 211 -1.90 -4.30 -9.80
C GLN A 211 -1.09 -5.14 -8.82
N ALA A 212 -1.70 -6.16 -8.22
CA ALA A 212 -1.02 -7.08 -7.31
C ALA A 212 -0.19 -8.17 -8.00
N GLY A 213 -0.24 -8.24 -9.34
CA GLY A 213 0.44 -9.24 -10.15
C GLY A 213 -0.29 -10.58 -10.25
N ALA A 214 -1.62 -10.61 -10.06
CA ALA A 214 -2.41 -11.80 -10.34
C ALA A 214 -2.71 -11.93 -11.85
N ASN A 215 -2.83 -13.16 -12.32
CA ASN A 215 -3.30 -13.46 -13.67
C ASN A 215 -4.77 -13.05 -13.83
N THR A 216 -5.02 -12.09 -14.72
CA THR A 216 -6.38 -11.58 -15.00
C THR A 216 -6.91 -12.02 -16.37
N THR A 217 -6.25 -12.98 -17.01
CA THR A 217 -6.60 -13.46 -18.36
C THR A 217 -7.98 -14.10 -18.36
N GLY A 218 -8.88 -13.57 -19.19
CA GLY A 218 -10.26 -14.04 -19.31
C GLY A 218 -11.25 -13.41 -18.32
N LEU A 219 -10.81 -12.46 -17.48
CA LEU A 219 -11.72 -11.60 -16.72
C LEU A 219 -12.26 -10.47 -17.60
N THR A 220 -13.52 -10.09 -17.37
CA THR A 220 -14.24 -9.05 -18.12
C THR A 220 -14.94 -8.10 -17.14
N ALA A 221 -15.66 -7.10 -17.64
CA ALA A 221 -16.48 -6.21 -16.80
C ALA A 221 -17.71 -6.91 -16.16
N GLY A 222 -18.04 -8.13 -16.59
CA GLY A 222 -19.09 -8.93 -15.93
C GLY A 222 -18.61 -9.58 -14.63
N ALA A 223 -19.37 -9.42 -13.54
CA ALA A 223 -19.11 -10.05 -12.24
C ALA A 223 -18.98 -11.58 -12.33
N ILE A 224 -19.82 -12.23 -13.16
CA ILE A 224 -19.75 -13.67 -13.47
C ILE A 224 -18.38 -14.14 -14.01
N SER A 225 -17.58 -13.24 -14.57
CA SER A 225 -16.29 -13.62 -15.14
C SER A 225 -15.29 -14.11 -14.07
N PHE A 226 -15.43 -13.69 -12.81
CA PHE A 226 -14.62 -14.21 -11.70
C PHE A 226 -14.97 -15.67 -11.40
N GLN A 227 -16.25 -16.01 -11.27
CA GLN A 227 -16.67 -17.40 -11.13
C GLN A 227 -16.18 -18.25 -12.31
N SER A 228 -16.35 -17.75 -13.54
CA SER A 228 -15.86 -18.43 -14.74
C SER A 228 -14.33 -18.61 -14.75
N TYR A 229 -13.59 -17.61 -14.27
CA TYR A 229 -12.15 -17.68 -14.07
C TYR A 229 -11.79 -18.79 -13.08
N GLY A 230 -12.46 -18.81 -11.93
CA GLY A 230 -12.20 -19.77 -10.87
C GLY A 230 -12.52 -21.20 -11.29
N THR A 231 -13.68 -21.41 -11.93
CA THR A 231 -14.09 -22.75 -12.40
C THR A 231 -13.10 -23.31 -13.41
N ARG A 232 -12.67 -22.51 -14.39
CA ARG A 232 -11.69 -22.94 -15.41
C ARG A 232 -10.31 -23.28 -14.83
N ARG A 233 -9.97 -22.71 -13.67
CA ARG A 233 -8.65 -22.86 -13.04
C ARG A 233 -8.67 -23.73 -11.78
N GLY A 234 -9.83 -24.31 -11.43
CA GLY A 234 -9.99 -25.07 -10.20
C GLY A 234 -9.84 -24.23 -8.92
N THR A 235 -10.05 -22.91 -8.99
CA THR A 235 -9.95 -21.98 -7.85
C THR A 235 -11.29 -21.39 -7.40
N TRP A 236 -12.40 -21.88 -7.96
CA TRP A 236 -13.75 -21.54 -7.52
C TRP A 236 -14.14 -22.36 -6.29
N HIS A 237 -14.62 -21.67 -5.26
CA HIS A 237 -15.17 -22.26 -4.05
C HIS A 237 -16.61 -21.78 -3.90
N GLY A 238 -17.57 -22.66 -4.19
CA GLY A 238 -18.99 -22.34 -4.14
C GLY A 238 -19.56 -22.29 -2.72
N GLY A 239 -20.63 -21.52 -2.55
CA GLY A 239 -21.43 -21.47 -1.32
C GLY A 239 -21.11 -20.29 -0.40
N SER A 240 -22.08 -19.96 0.45
CA SER A 240 -22.04 -18.80 1.33
C SER A 240 -21.23 -19.00 2.62
N SER A 241 -20.75 -20.22 2.92
CA SER A 241 -19.92 -20.49 4.10
C SER A 241 -18.57 -19.75 4.05
N LEU A 242 -18.09 -19.48 2.83
CA LEU A 242 -16.77 -18.89 2.56
C LEU A 242 -15.64 -19.66 3.27
N ALA A 243 -15.83 -20.95 3.50
CA ALA A 243 -14.85 -21.78 4.18
C ALA A 243 -13.52 -21.75 3.41
N GLY A 244 -12.43 -21.50 4.14
CA GLY A 244 -11.09 -21.39 3.56
C GLY A 244 -10.84 -20.15 2.70
N ALA A 245 -11.76 -19.18 2.66
CA ALA A 245 -11.52 -17.88 2.02
C ALA A 245 -10.37 -17.14 2.71
N ARG A 246 -9.63 -16.34 1.94
CA ARG A 246 -8.45 -15.60 2.38
C ARG A 246 -8.45 -14.19 1.78
N ALA A 247 -7.61 -13.33 2.32
CA ALA A 247 -7.33 -12.03 1.73
C ALA A 247 -6.92 -12.18 0.25
N GLY A 248 -7.50 -11.35 -0.60
CA GLY A 248 -7.30 -11.28 -2.04
C GLY A 248 -8.19 -12.19 -2.90
N ASP A 249 -8.94 -13.11 -2.29
CA ASP A 249 -10.01 -13.82 -2.99
C ASP A 249 -11.10 -12.83 -3.43
N VAL A 250 -11.83 -13.12 -4.52
CA VAL A 250 -12.97 -12.31 -4.96
C VAL A 250 -14.26 -13.07 -4.72
N ILE A 251 -15.10 -12.51 -3.86
CA ILE A 251 -16.44 -13.02 -3.56
C ILE A 251 -17.42 -12.58 -4.65
N GLY A 252 -18.38 -13.45 -4.98
CA GLY A 252 -19.48 -13.15 -5.89
C GLY A 252 -20.83 -13.15 -5.20
N TRP A 253 -21.71 -12.23 -5.56
CA TRP A 253 -23.11 -12.20 -5.11
C TRP A 253 -24.09 -12.37 -6.26
N ASN A 254 -25.18 -13.04 -5.96
CA ASN A 254 -26.36 -13.20 -6.79
C ASN A 254 -27.55 -12.65 -5.99
N PHE A 255 -28.04 -11.47 -6.38
CA PHE A 255 -29.02 -10.70 -5.61
C PHE A 255 -30.45 -10.83 -6.15
N GLY A 256 -30.69 -11.63 -7.21
CA GLY A 256 -31.96 -11.54 -7.93
C GLY A 256 -32.40 -12.76 -8.74
N GLY A 257 -31.94 -13.98 -8.44
CA GLY A 257 -32.48 -15.19 -9.08
C GLY A 257 -32.05 -15.41 -10.53
N SER A 258 -31.02 -14.71 -11.01
CA SER A 258 -30.30 -15.09 -12.23
C SER A 258 -29.41 -16.32 -11.94
N THR A 259 -28.92 -17.03 -12.95
CA THR A 259 -27.94 -18.12 -12.75
C THR A 259 -26.51 -17.61 -12.57
N SER A 260 -26.31 -16.29 -12.46
CA SER A 260 -25.00 -15.64 -12.53
C SER A 260 -24.77 -14.62 -11.42
N ASN A 261 -23.50 -14.31 -11.14
CA ASN A 261 -23.15 -13.26 -10.18
C ASN A 261 -23.42 -11.87 -10.76
N ASP A 262 -24.17 -11.07 -10.01
CA ASP A 262 -24.54 -9.69 -10.31
C ASP A 262 -23.52 -8.69 -9.76
N HIS A 263 -22.77 -9.08 -8.72
CA HIS A 263 -21.79 -8.24 -8.05
C HIS A 263 -20.58 -9.05 -7.58
N VAL A 264 -19.43 -8.39 -7.47
CA VAL A 264 -18.20 -8.96 -6.91
C VAL A 264 -17.50 -7.98 -6.00
N GLY A 265 -16.71 -8.51 -5.07
CA GLY A 265 -16.00 -7.77 -4.04
C GLY A 265 -14.70 -8.44 -3.68
N VAL A 266 -13.68 -7.65 -3.34
CA VAL A 266 -12.37 -8.18 -2.98
C VAL A 266 -12.39 -8.49 -1.49
N ILE A 267 -12.14 -9.74 -1.10
CA ILE A 267 -11.96 -10.09 0.31
C ILE A 267 -10.67 -9.46 0.79
N VAL A 268 -10.76 -8.60 1.80
CA VAL A 268 -9.59 -7.94 2.39
C VAL A 268 -9.26 -8.46 3.78
N ALA A 269 -10.24 -8.99 4.52
CA ALA A 269 -9.98 -9.60 5.83
C ALA A 269 -10.95 -10.75 6.07
N VAL A 270 -10.50 -11.74 6.85
CA VAL A 270 -11.27 -12.94 7.16
C VAL A 270 -11.20 -13.20 8.65
N GLY A 271 -12.31 -12.97 9.35
CA GLY A 271 -12.48 -13.34 10.74
C GLY A 271 -13.06 -14.75 10.90
N THR A 272 -13.27 -15.14 12.16
CA THR A 272 -13.89 -16.42 12.52
C THR A 272 -15.29 -16.54 11.88
N ASP A 273 -16.16 -15.56 12.11
CA ASP A 273 -17.55 -15.57 11.64
C ASP A 273 -17.84 -14.53 10.56
N THR A 274 -16.87 -13.68 10.24
CA THR A 274 -17.05 -12.53 9.36
C THR A 274 -16.02 -12.53 8.23
N VAL A 275 -16.39 -11.88 7.14
CA VAL A 275 -15.50 -11.57 6.01
C VAL A 275 -15.68 -10.10 5.68
N THR A 276 -14.58 -9.38 5.57
CA THR A 276 -14.56 -7.97 5.16
C THR A 276 -14.17 -7.89 3.69
N THR A 277 -14.97 -7.17 2.91
CA THR A 277 -14.80 -6.97 1.48
C THR A 277 -14.62 -5.49 1.15
N VAL A 278 -13.91 -5.22 0.07
CA VAL A 278 -13.87 -3.91 -0.57
C VAL A 278 -14.45 -4.04 -1.96
N ASP A 279 -15.52 -3.29 -2.20
CA ASP A 279 -16.40 -3.52 -3.34
C ASP A 279 -16.46 -2.25 -4.18
N GLY A 280 -16.10 -2.37 -5.46
CA GLY A 280 -16.30 -1.30 -6.43
C GLY A 280 -17.77 -1.19 -6.83
N ASN A 281 -18.19 -0.01 -7.28
CA ASN A 281 -19.56 0.26 -7.70
C ASN A 281 -20.66 -0.18 -6.72
N TYR A 282 -20.39 -0.09 -5.43
CA TYR A 282 -21.42 -0.27 -4.41
C TYR A 282 -21.96 1.10 -4.03
N ASN A 283 -23.20 1.41 -4.41
CA ASN A 283 -23.78 2.77 -4.31
C ASN A 283 -22.88 3.83 -4.99
N ASN A 284 -22.42 3.54 -6.21
CA ASN A 284 -21.64 4.42 -7.08
C ASN A 284 -20.27 4.83 -6.49
N ARG A 285 -19.69 3.98 -5.63
CA ARG A 285 -18.38 4.21 -4.98
C ARG A 285 -17.72 2.88 -4.57
N ILE A 286 -16.47 2.96 -4.15
CA ILE A 286 -15.80 1.88 -3.41
C ILE A 286 -16.29 1.90 -1.97
N THR A 287 -16.80 0.76 -1.52
CA THR A 287 -17.31 0.59 -0.16
C THR A 287 -16.64 -0.60 0.52
N THR A 288 -16.11 -0.38 1.72
CA THR A 288 -15.70 -1.46 2.62
C THR A 288 -16.92 -1.99 3.36
N ARG A 289 -17.16 -3.30 3.31
CA ARG A 289 -18.29 -3.95 3.99
C ARG A 289 -17.79 -5.13 4.81
N THR A 290 -18.43 -5.41 5.94
CA THR A 290 -18.20 -6.63 6.71
C THR A 290 -19.48 -7.44 6.71
N ILE A 291 -19.41 -8.66 6.21
CA ILE A 291 -20.53 -9.59 6.14
C ILE A 291 -20.29 -10.79 7.07
N ARG A 292 -21.37 -11.44 7.48
CA ARG A 292 -21.27 -12.73 8.19
C ARG A 292 -21.11 -13.87 7.19
N ARG A 293 -20.41 -14.93 7.59
CA ARG A 293 -20.46 -16.20 6.87
C ARG A 293 -21.90 -16.70 6.81
N GLY A 294 -22.28 -17.33 5.70
CA GLY A 294 -23.65 -17.78 5.45
C GLY A 294 -24.60 -16.69 4.96
N THR A 295 -24.14 -15.46 4.73
CA THR A 295 -24.99 -14.37 4.21
C THR A 295 -25.68 -14.79 2.91
N ALA A 296 -27.00 -14.62 2.85
CA ALA A 296 -27.81 -14.94 1.68
C ALA A 296 -27.36 -14.14 0.44
N GLY A 297 -27.46 -14.76 -0.73
CA GLY A 297 -27.00 -14.17 -1.99
C GLY A 297 -25.50 -14.28 -2.23
N VAL A 298 -24.68 -14.71 -1.27
CA VAL A 298 -23.29 -15.07 -1.55
C VAL A 298 -23.26 -16.37 -2.34
N SER A 299 -22.68 -16.32 -3.54
CA SER A 299 -22.55 -17.47 -4.45
C SER A 299 -21.30 -18.32 -4.18
N GLY A 300 -20.25 -17.70 -3.63
CA GLY A 300 -18.93 -18.31 -3.48
C GLY A 300 -17.81 -17.28 -3.71
N TYR A 301 -16.59 -17.78 -3.86
CA TYR A 301 -15.41 -16.95 -4.13
C TYR A 301 -14.43 -17.61 -5.11
N SER A 302 -13.65 -16.78 -5.80
CA SER A 302 -12.55 -17.21 -6.67
C SER A 302 -11.22 -16.80 -6.09
N ARG A 303 -10.26 -17.73 -6.07
CA ARG A 303 -8.89 -17.44 -5.67
C ARG A 303 -8.03 -17.04 -6.86
N PRO A 304 -7.24 -15.94 -6.77
CA PRO A 304 -6.32 -15.53 -7.82
C PRO A 304 -5.18 -16.55 -7.98
N GLN A 305 -4.65 -16.64 -9.20
CA GLN A 305 -3.37 -17.31 -9.48
C GLN A 305 -2.35 -16.23 -9.83
N SER A 306 -1.09 -16.45 -9.45
CA SER A 306 0.06 -15.65 -9.89
C SER A 306 0.42 -15.99 -11.33
#